data_AF-X0P9N7-F1
#
_entry.id   AF-X0P9N7-F1
#
_cell.length_a   1.000
_cell.length_b   1.000
_cell.length_c   1.000
_cell.angle_alpha   90.00
_cell.angle_beta   90.00
_cell.angle_gamma   90.00
#
_symmetry.space_group_name_H-M   'P 1'
#
loop_
_entity.id
_entity.type
_entity.pdbx_description
1 polymer ?
#
loop_
_entity_poly.entity_id
_entity_poly.type
_entity_poly.pdbx_seq_one_letter_code
_entity_poly.pdbx_strand_id
1 'polypeptide(L)' 'MIKVLVAGFMGSMGQKTVQMINESDEFELVGGYNPGIDVAHMQDGAKR' A
#
# COMPACT_ATOMS: atom_id res chain seq x y z
N MET A 1 -9.40 -17.22 6.68
CA MET A 1 -9.24 -15.77 6.86
C MET A 1 -7.78 -15.46 7.20
N ILE A 2 -7.03 -15.04 6.18
CA ILE A 2 -5.63 -14.64 6.25
C ILE A 2 -5.59 -13.13 6.53
N LYS A 3 -4.80 -12.74 7.54
CA LYS A 3 -4.67 -11.34 7.96
C LYS A 3 -3.57 -10.66 7.15
N VAL A 4 -3.90 -9.53 6.52
CA VAL A 4 -3.01 -8.83 5.60
C VAL A 4 -2.71 -7.41 6.09
N LEU A 5 -1.43 -7.05 6.09
CA LEU A 5 -0.95 -5.68 6.28
C LEU A 5 -0.42 -5.16 4.95
N VAL A 6 -0.87 -3.98 4.51
CA VAL A 6 -0.48 -3.39 3.22
C VAL A 6 0.50 -2.24 3.44
N ALA A 7 1.74 -2.40 2.98
CA ALA A 7 2.73 -1.31 2.92
C ALA A 7 2.55 -0.48 1.64
N GLY A 8 2.71 0.84 1.74
CA GLY A 8 2.46 1.78 0.64
C GLY A 8 0.98 1.89 0.27
N PHE A 9 0.06 1.74 1.23
CA PHE A 9 -1.39 1.65 0.96
C PHE A 9 -1.96 2.89 0.25
N MET A 10 -1.34 4.06 0.40
CA MET A 10 -1.75 5.31 -0.28
C MET A 10 -1.34 5.36 -1.76
N GLY A 11 -0.42 4.50 -2.20
CA GLY A 11 -0.02 4.40 -3.60
C GLY A 11 -1.09 3.73 -4.46
N SER A 12 -1.00 3.90 -5.78
CA SER A 12 -1.93 3.30 -6.74
C SER A 12 -2.00 1.77 -6.64
N MET A 13 -0.87 1.11 -6.36
CA MET A 13 -0.83 -0.34 -6.13
C MET A 13 -1.41 -0.72 -4.77
N GLY A 14 -1.13 0.06 -3.73
CA GLY A 14 -1.68 -0.14 -2.39
C GLY A 14 -3.21 -0.13 -2.39
N GLN A 15 -3.82 0.83 -3.09
CA GLN A 15 -5.28 0.91 -3.24
C GLN A 15 -5.86 -0.29 -4.00
N LYS A 16 -5.22 -0.74 -5.07
CA LYS A 16 -5.64 -1.96 -5.81
C LYS A 16 -5.53 -3.21 -4.93
N THR A 17 -4.49 -3.32 -4.11
CA THR A 17 -4.33 -4.42 -3.16
C THR A 17 -5.42 -4.41 -2.09
N VAL A 18 -5.78 -3.23 -1.56
CA VAL A 18 -6.92 -3.10 -0.62
C VAL A 18 -8.23 -3.54 -1.28
N GLN A 19 -8.47 -3.15 -2.53
CA GLN A 19 -9.65 -3.58 -3.26
C GLN A 19 -9.71 -5.10 -3.42
N MET A 20 -8.60 -5.73 -3.85
CA MET A 20 -8.51 -7.18 -4.00
C MET A 20 -8.76 -7.93 -2.69
N ILE A 21 -8.26 -7.40 -1.57
CA ILE A 21 -8.52 -7.97 -0.24
C ILE A 21 -10.01 -7.89 0.10
N ASN A 22 -10.66 -6.74 -0.17
CA ASN A 22 -12.08 -6.55 0.13
C ASN A 22 -13.02 -7.38 -0.76
N GLU A 23 -12.56 -7.81 -1.94
CA GLU A 23 -13.33 -8.65 -2.88
C GLU A 23 -13.20 -10.15 -2.56
N SER A 24 -12.41 -10.55 -1.56
CA SER A 24 -12.15 -11.95 -1.22
C SER A 24 -12.44 -12.24 0.26
N ASP A 25 -13.32 -13.22 0.50
CA ASP A 25 -13.64 -13.71 1.85
C ASP A 25 -12.48 -14.47 2.52
N GLU A 26 -11.43 -14.77 1.76
CA GLU A 26 -10.24 -15.43 2.29
C GLU A 26 -9.34 -14.47 3.07
N PHE A 27 -9.43 -13.17 2.83
CA PHE A 27 -8.55 -12.15 3.38
C PHE A 27 -9.26 -11.20 4.35
N GLU A 28 -8.48 -10.64 5.26
CA GLU A 28 -8.89 -9.57 6.18
C GLU A 28 -7.79 -8.51 6.21
N LEU A 29 -8.12 -7.26 5.84
CA LEU A 29 -7.19 -6.14 5.97
C LEU A 29 -7.09 -5.72 7.44
N VAL A 30 -5.91 -5.93 8.04
CA VAL A 30 -5.69 -5.62 9.47
C VAL A 30 -4.83 -4.38 9.72
N GLY A 31 -4.27 -3.78 8.66
CA GLY A 31 -3.51 -2.54 8.78
C GLY A 31 -2.94 -2.03 7.46
N GLY A 32 -2.77 -0.71 7.38
CA GLY A 32 -2.07 -0.03 6.31
C GLY A 32 -0.85 0.71 6.85
N TYR A 33 0.31 0.49 6.23
CA TYR A 33 1.53 1.25 6.49
C TYR A 33 1.80 2.17 5.30
N ASN A 34 1.99 3.47 5.55
CA ASN A 34 2.52 4.38 4.54
C ASN A 34 3.87 4.91 5.02
N PRO A 35 4.99 4.58 4.37
CA PRO A 35 6.24 5.27 4.65
C PRO A 35 6.03 6.73 4.23
N GLY A 36 5.91 7.62 5.21
CA GLY A 36 5.95 9.05 4.97
C GLY A 36 7.37 9.42 4.53
N ILE A 37 7.71 9.13 3.29
CA ILE A 37 8.79 9.85 2.64
C ILE A 37 8.21 11.20 2.32
N ASP A 38 8.69 12.19 3.04
CA ASP A 38 8.56 13.57 2.61
C ASP A 38 9.05 13.63 1.17
N VAL A 39 8.11 13.86 0.23
CA VAL A 39 8.39 13.99 -1.20
C VAL A 39 9.46 15.04 -1.50
N ALA A 40 9.74 15.95 -0.56
CA ALA A 40 10.87 16.87 -0.65
C ALA A 40 12.24 16.15 -0.70
N HIS A 41 12.38 14.96 -0.11
CA HIS A 41 13.66 14.26 0.02
C HIS A 41 13.87 13.17 -1.05
N MET A 42 12.93 13.00 -1.98
CA MET A 42 12.93 11.91 -2.97
C MET A 42 13.24 12.36 -4.41
N GLN A 43 13.56 13.63 -4.63
CA GLN A 43 13.77 14.20 -5.98
C GLN A 43 15.06 13.78 -6.69
N ASP A 44 15.92 12.94 -6.11
CA ASP A 44 17.22 12.60 -6.72
C ASP A 44 17.28 11.24 -7.44
N GLY A 45 16.17 10.49 -7.48
CA GLY A 45 16.18 9.09 -7.96
C GLY A 45 15.57 8.82 -9.34
N ALA A 46 14.86 9.76 -9.94
CA ALA A 46 14.05 9.50 -11.15
C ALA A 46 14.47 10.36 -12.35
N LYS A 47 15.77 10.39 -12.68
CA LYS A 47 16.23 10.71 -14.03
C LYS A 47 16.51 9.43 -14.79
N ARG A 48 15.52 8.95 -15.53
CA ARG A 48 15.68 8.16 -16.75
C ARG A 48 14.71 8.69 -17.79
#